data_AF-A0A1J4V694-F1
#
_entry.id   AF-A0A1J4V694-F1
#
_cell.length_a   1.000
_cell.length_b   1.000
_cell.length_c   1.000
_cell.angle_alpha   90.00
_cell.angle_beta   90.00
_cell.angle_gamma   90.00
#
_symmetry.space_group_name_H-M   'P 1'
#
loop_
_entity.id
_entity.type
_entity.pdbx_description
1 polymer ?
#
loop_
_entity_poly.entity_id
_entity_poly.type
_entity_poly.pdbx_seq_one_letter_code
_entity_poly.pdbx_strand_id
1 'polypeptide(L)'
;MYRKMQKQYPDVVSAEEVESFFANPKTIDLYQVVKKNTDWPLGSYSIKDIAQYLGFSWRDKTPSGALSIQWFNEYLENKDEDVLKRILEYNEDDCKATMVLKDGIEKINQLTYGTI
;
A
#
# COMPACT_ATOMS: atom_id res chain seq x y z
N MET A 1 12.23 2.92 -2.10
CA MET A 1 11.85 2.18 -3.32
C MET A 1 11.85 3.09 -4.54
N TYR A 2 11.05 4.16 -4.54
CA TYR A 2 10.91 5.10 -5.67
C TYR A 2 12.21 5.66 -6.25
N ARG A 3 13.15 6.12 -5.41
CA ARG A 3 14.48 6.57 -5.87
C ARG A 3 15.29 5.47 -6.59
N LYS A 4 15.08 4.20 -6.25
CA LYS A 4 15.70 3.07 -6.95
C LYS A 4 15.01 2.82 -8.30
N MET A 5 13.68 2.88 -8.33
CA MET A 5 12.90 2.74 -9.57
C MET A 5 13.20 3.85 -10.57
N GLN A 6 13.31 5.10 -10.11
CA GLN A 6 13.68 6.23 -10.97
C GLN A 6 15.05 6.03 -11.63
N LYS A 7 16.04 5.52 -10.90
CA LYS A 7 17.35 5.19 -11.47
C LYS A 7 17.28 4.07 -12.51
N GLN A 8 16.35 3.14 -12.35
CA GLN A 8 16.15 2.02 -13.26
C GLN A 8 15.34 2.39 -14.50
N TYR A 9 14.41 3.34 -14.37
CA TYR A 9 13.49 3.79 -15.41
C TYR A 9 13.46 5.34 -15.46
N PRO A 10 14.57 5.99 -15.86
CA PRO A 10 14.71 7.44 -15.80
C PRO A 10 13.82 8.20 -16.80
N ASP A 11 13.29 7.49 -17.80
CA ASP A 11 12.36 7.97 -18.83
C ASP A 11 10.91 8.11 -18.33
N VAL A 12 10.56 7.47 -17.21
CA VAL A 12 9.21 7.50 -16.63
C VAL A 12 8.98 8.76 -15.79
N VAL A 13 9.98 9.18 -15.00
CA VAL A 13 9.90 10.35 -14.12
C VAL A 13 11.30 10.90 -13.84
N SER A 14 11.44 12.22 -13.77
CA SER A 14 12.72 12.85 -13.43
C SER A 14 13.08 12.65 -11.96
N ALA A 15 14.38 12.70 -11.64
CA ALA A 15 14.84 12.64 -10.26
C ALA A 15 14.33 13.83 -9.43
N GLU A 16 14.24 15.02 -10.05
CA GLU A 16 13.72 16.23 -9.40
C GLU A 16 12.24 16.09 -9.03
N GLU A 17 11.40 15.55 -9.93
CA GLU A 17 9.99 15.29 -9.64
C GLU A 17 9.81 14.31 -8.49
N VAL A 18 10.62 13.25 -8.43
CA VAL A 18 10.61 12.31 -7.31
C VAL A 18 10.96 13.01 -6.00
N GLU A 19 12.01 13.82 -5.96
CA GLU A 19 12.38 14.54 -4.73
C GLU A 19 11.33 15.58 -4.35
N SER A 20 10.77 16.31 -5.31
CA SER A 20 9.68 17.28 -5.07
C SER A 20 8.45 16.63 -4.47
N PHE A 21 8.06 15.44 -4.95
CA PHE A 21 6.94 14.68 -4.41
C PHE A 21 7.14 14.30 -2.93
N PHE A 22 8.35 13.86 -2.57
CA PHE A 22 8.68 13.48 -1.18
C PHE A 22 9.06 14.68 -0.29
N ALA A 23 9.34 15.85 -0.86
CA ALA A 23 9.58 17.08 -0.10
C ALA A 23 8.27 17.66 0.48
N ASN A 24 7.12 17.31 -0.09
CA ASN A 24 5.83 17.71 0.45
C ASN A 24 5.59 17.06 1.83
N PRO A 25 5.40 17.84 2.91
CA PRO A 25 5.19 17.29 4.26
C PRO A 25 3.90 16.47 4.40
N LYS A 26 2.98 16.56 3.44
CA LYS A 26 1.76 15.73 3.39
C LYS A 26 2.00 14.35 2.76
N THR A 27 3.17 14.12 2.16
CA THR A 27 3.55 12.83 1.60
C THR A 27 4.15 11.96 2.72
N ILE A 28 3.32 11.12 3.33
CA ILE A 28 3.72 10.29 4.47
C ILE A 28 3.86 8.83 4.02
N ASP A 29 5.05 8.26 4.19
CA ASP A 29 5.26 6.82 4.05
C ASP A 29 4.90 6.11 5.36
N LEU A 30 3.68 5.57 5.43
CA LEU A 30 3.17 4.86 6.61
C LEU A 30 4.05 3.66 7.00
N TYR A 31 4.76 3.04 6.05
CA TYR A 31 5.64 1.92 6.39
C TYR A 31 6.80 2.36 7.28
N GLN A 32 7.30 3.59 7.11
CA GLN A 32 8.30 4.15 8.04
C GLN A 32 7.72 4.36 9.43
N VAL A 33 6.46 4.77 9.53
CA VAL A 33 5.79 4.96 10.82
C VAL A 33 5.61 3.63 11.53
N VAL A 34 5.09 2.62 10.84
CA VAL A 34 4.92 1.26 11.35
C VAL A 34 6.24 0.70 11.87
N LYS A 35 7.28 0.68 11.03
CA LYS A 35 8.56 0.05 11.37
C LYS A 35 9.26 0.72 12.55
N LYS A 36 9.08 2.03 12.74
CA LYS A 36 9.79 2.79 13.77
C LYS A 36 9.04 2.91 15.09
N ASN A 37 7.71 2.92 15.06
CA ASN A 37 6.90 3.34 16.21
C ASN A 37 5.88 2.29 16.68
N THR A 38 5.81 1.13 16.03
CA THR A 38 4.85 0.08 16.39
C THR A 38 5.53 -1.28 16.40
N ASP A 39 5.01 -2.19 17.23
CA ASP A 39 5.38 -3.61 17.20
C ASP A 39 4.09 -4.43 17.04
N TRP A 40 4.11 -5.38 16.11
CA TRP A 40 2.97 -6.22 15.75
C TRP A 40 3.33 -7.70 15.96
N PRO A 41 2.41 -8.52 16.51
CA PRO A 41 2.64 -9.94 16.75
C PRO A 41 2.51 -10.77 15.46
N LEU A 42 3.27 -10.40 14.42
CA LEU A 42 3.20 -10.94 13.07
C LEU A 42 4.60 -11.27 12.56
N GLY A 43 4.72 -12.32 11.73
CA GLY A 43 5.98 -12.69 11.08
C GLY A 43 6.40 -11.75 9.95
N SER A 44 5.52 -10.83 9.55
CA SER A 44 5.75 -9.88 8.46
C SER A 44 4.96 -8.60 8.71
N TYR A 45 5.56 -7.46 8.36
CA TYR A 45 4.96 -6.12 8.47
C TYR A 45 4.47 -5.61 7.11
N SER A 46 4.08 -6.53 6.23
CA SER A 46 3.42 -6.16 4.99
C SER A 46 2.05 -5.53 5.29
N ILE A 47 1.57 -4.70 4.37
CA ILE A 47 0.21 -4.14 4.48
C ILE A 47 -0.85 -5.24 4.57
N LYS A 48 -0.64 -6.39 3.92
CA LYS A 48 -1.59 -7.51 3.94
C LYS A 48 -1.69 -8.13 5.31
N ASP A 49 -0.55 -8.47 5.91
CA ASP A 49 -0.52 -9.12 7.21
C ASP A 49 -1.09 -8.22 8.30
N ILE A 50 -0.71 -6.93 8.32
CA ILE A 50 -1.19 -6.00 9.34
C ILE A 50 -2.67 -5.67 9.13
N ALA A 51 -3.11 -5.40 7.90
CA ALA A 51 -4.52 -5.07 7.66
C ALA A 51 -5.44 -6.28 7.96
N GLN A 52 -5.02 -7.51 7.62
CA GLN A 52 -5.74 -8.72 8.01
C GLN A 52 -5.79 -8.91 9.52
N TYR A 53 -4.68 -8.68 10.22
CA TYR A 53 -4.64 -8.69 11.68
C TYR A 53 -5.60 -7.65 12.29
N LEU A 54 -5.77 -6.50 11.63
CA LEU A 54 -6.74 -5.46 11.98
C LEU A 54 -8.17 -5.75 11.50
N GLY A 55 -8.43 -6.93 10.93
CA GLY A 55 -9.77 -7.39 10.52
C GLY A 55 -10.21 -6.99 9.11
N PHE A 56 -9.33 -6.42 8.28
CA PHE A 56 -9.63 -6.12 6.88
C PHE A 56 -9.57 -7.39 6.02
N SER A 57 -10.39 -7.45 4.98
CA SER A 57 -10.38 -8.51 3.98
C SER A 57 -10.53 -7.92 2.60
N TRP A 58 -9.66 -8.33 1.68
CA TRP A 58 -9.78 -8.01 0.26
C TRP A 58 -10.98 -8.74 -0.35
N ARG A 59 -11.62 -8.13 -1.36
CA ARG A 59 -12.67 -8.76 -2.16
C ARG A 59 -12.11 -9.91 -3.01
N ASP A 60 -10.90 -9.73 -3.55
CA ASP A 60 -10.23 -10.77 -4.33
C ASP A 60 -9.85 -11.97 -3.46
N LYS A 61 -10.02 -13.19 -3.98
CA LYS A 61 -9.68 -14.43 -3.27
C LYS A 61 -8.18 -14.74 -3.26
N THR A 62 -7.43 -14.11 -4.14
CA THR A 62 -5.99 -14.31 -4.37
C THR A 62 -5.26 -12.97 -4.47
N PRO A 63 -5.43 -12.05 -3.50
CA PRO A 63 -4.89 -10.70 -3.61
C PRO A 63 -3.36 -10.78 -3.62
N SER A 64 -2.72 -10.39 -4.73
CA SER A 64 -1.26 -10.49 -4.91
C SER A 64 -0.74 -9.39 -5.83
N GLY A 65 0.30 -8.69 -5.39
CA GLY A 65 0.96 -7.68 -6.22
C GLY A 65 1.70 -8.30 -7.42
N ALA A 66 2.07 -9.58 -7.34
CA ALA A 66 2.63 -10.29 -8.49
C ALA A 66 1.54 -10.72 -9.48
N LEU A 67 0.38 -11.18 -8.97
CA LEU A 67 -0.74 -11.55 -9.85
C LEU A 67 -1.40 -10.32 -10.49
N SER A 68 -1.40 -9.15 -9.84
CA SER A 68 -1.96 -7.94 -10.45
C SER A 68 -1.22 -7.51 -11.71
N ILE A 69 0.09 -7.79 -11.80
CA ILE A 69 0.88 -7.59 -13.03
C ILE A 69 0.39 -8.55 -14.12
N GLN A 70 0.16 -9.82 -13.78
CA GLN A 70 -0.36 -10.82 -14.71
C GLN A 70 -1.77 -10.42 -15.21
N TRP A 71 -2.67 -10.02 -14.32
CA TRP A 71 -4.02 -9.56 -14.68
C TRP A 71 -3.96 -8.35 -15.61
N PHE A 72 -3.02 -7.42 -15.36
CA PHE A 72 -2.88 -6.25 -16.22
C PHE A 72 -2.37 -6.64 -17.62
N ASN A 73 -1.41 -7.56 -17.72
CA ASN A 73 -0.97 -8.09 -19.02
C ASN A 73 -2.11 -8.79 -19.77
N GLU A 74 -2.91 -9.61 -19.06
CA GLU A 74 -4.11 -10.26 -19.62
C GLU A 74 -5.13 -9.24 -20.14
N TYR A 75 -5.39 -8.16 -19.39
CA TYR A 75 -6.25 -7.08 -19.86
C TYR A 75 -5.67 -6.36 -21.08
N LEU A 76 -4.35 -6.15 -21.14
CA LEU A 76 -3.72 -5.51 -22.30
C LEU A 76 -3.89 -6.33 -23.58
N GLU A 77 -3.83 -7.66 -23.48
CA GLU A 77 -4.00 -8.60 -24.59
C GLU A 77 -5.46 -8.75 -25.00
N ASN A 78 -6.35 -9.01 -24.04
CA ASN A 78 -7.72 -9.47 -24.32
C ASN A 78 -8.78 -8.38 -24.21
N LYS A 79 -8.46 -7.24 -23.56
CA LYS A 79 -9.41 -6.14 -23.26
C LYS A 79 -10.66 -6.60 -22.52
N ASP A 80 -10.50 -7.61 -21.66
CA ASP A 80 -11.58 -8.12 -20.83
C ASP A 80 -11.89 -7.15 -19.68
N GLU A 81 -13.08 -6.57 -19.70
CA GLU A 81 -13.56 -5.62 -18.70
C GLU A 81 -13.73 -6.24 -17.30
N ASP A 82 -13.96 -7.56 -17.20
CA ASP A 82 -14.03 -8.23 -15.90
C ASP A 82 -12.65 -8.31 -15.24
N VAL A 83 -11.59 -8.46 -16.04
CA VAL A 83 -10.20 -8.40 -15.57
C VAL A 83 -9.85 -6.98 -15.13
N LEU A 84 -10.24 -5.97 -15.92
CA LEU A 84 -10.04 -4.56 -15.52
C LEU A 84 -10.77 -4.24 -14.22
N LYS A 85 -12.03 -4.66 -14.10
CA LYS A 85 -12.83 -4.49 -12.88
C LYS A 85 -12.14 -5.13 -11.68
N ARG A 86 -11.64 -6.36 -11.82
CA ARG A 86 -10.88 -7.05 -10.77
C ARG A 86 -9.64 -6.26 -10.32
N ILE A 87 -8.88 -5.69 -11.25
CA ILE A 87 -7.70 -4.86 -10.95
C ILE A 87 -8.10 -3.59 -10.20
N LEU A 88 -9.17 -2.92 -10.63
CA LEU A 88 -9.67 -1.72 -9.99
C LEU A 88 -10.15 -2.01 -8.56
N GLU A 89 -10.90 -3.10 -8.36
CA GLU A 89 -11.34 -3.55 -7.04
C GLU A 89 -10.16 -3.89 -6.12
N TYR A 90 -9.15 -4.59 -6.64
CA TYR A 90 -7.92 -4.89 -5.89
C TYR A 90 -7.18 -3.60 -5.46
N ASN A 91 -7.01 -2.63 -6.36
CA ASN A 91 -6.34 -1.37 -6.05
C ASN A 91 -7.13 -0.51 -5.06
N GLU A 92 -8.46 -0.50 -5.18
CA GLU A 92 -9.33 0.19 -4.22
C GLU A 92 -9.24 -0.48 -2.83
N ASP A 93 -9.14 -1.80 -2.76
CA ASP A 93 -8.93 -2.51 -1.49
C ASP A 93 -7.57 -2.22 -0.88
N ASP A 94 -6.50 -2.08 -1.67
CA ASP A 94 -5.18 -1.66 -1.15
C ASP A 94 -5.24 -0.24 -0.52
N CYS A 95 -6.02 0.68 -1.09
CA CYS A 95 -6.30 1.99 -0.48
C CYS A 95 -7.08 1.87 0.84
N LYS A 96 -8.13 1.04 0.87
CA LYS A 96 -8.93 0.80 2.09
C LYS A 96 -8.11 0.12 3.18
N ALA A 97 -7.30 -0.88 2.84
CA ALA A 97 -6.37 -1.54 3.76
C ALA A 97 -5.38 -0.53 4.36
N THR A 98 -4.85 0.38 3.54
CA THR A 98 -3.96 1.45 4.00
C THR A 98 -4.64 2.38 5.01
N MET A 99 -5.92 2.70 4.79
CA MET A 99 -6.72 3.47 5.74
C MET A 99 -6.95 2.72 7.05
N VAL A 100 -7.29 1.43 6.99
CA VAL A 100 -7.43 0.57 8.19
C VAL A 100 -6.14 0.55 9.01
N LEU A 101 -4.98 0.41 8.34
CA LEU A 101 -3.68 0.46 9.00
C LEU A 101 -3.45 1.82 9.68
N LYS A 102 -3.67 2.93 8.96
CA LYS A 102 -3.51 4.28 9.50
C LYS A 102 -4.38 4.48 10.75
N ASP A 103 -5.66 4.10 10.69
CA ASP A 103 -6.59 4.26 11.80
C ASP A 103 -6.21 3.33 12.98
N GLY A 104 -5.68 2.15 12.69
CA GLY A 104 -5.10 1.25 13.70
C GLY A 104 -3.93 1.88 14.44
N ILE A 105 -3.01 2.52 13.73
CA ILE A 105 -1.86 3.23 14.34
C ILE A 105 -2.33 4.37 15.23
N GLU A 106 -3.30 5.16 14.79
CA GLU A 106 -3.86 6.26 15.59
C GLU A 106 -4.51 5.76 16.88
N LYS A 107 -5.25 4.65 16.82
CA LYS A 107 -5.85 4.02 18.00
C LYS A 107 -4.80 3.53 18.99
N ILE A 108 -3.72 2.91 18.52
CA ILE A 108 -2.60 2.51 19.39
C ILE A 108 -2.01 3.73 20.09
N ASN A 109 -1.78 4.83 19.36
CA ASN A 109 -1.23 6.05 19.93
C ASN A 109 -2.16 6.67 20.99
N GLN A 110 -3.48 6.64 20.77
CA GLN A 110 -4.47 7.08 21.75
C GLN A 110 -4.47 6.20 23.01
N LEU A 111 -4.31 4.88 22.88
CA LEU A 111 -4.25 3.99 24.05
C LEU A 111 -2.96 4.19 24.87
N THR A 112 -1.84 4.50 24.20
CA THR A 112 -0.54 4.68 24.86
C THR A 112 -0.41 6.02 25.58
N TYR A 113 -1.05 7.08 25.08
CA TYR A 113 -0.88 8.46 25.60
C TYR A 113 -2.20 9.14 26.03
N GLY A 114 -3.33 8.47 25.86
CA GLY A 114 -4.67 8.97 26.19
C GLY A 114 -5.21 8.32 27.46
N THR A 115 -4.60 8.65 28.60
CA THR A 115 -5.30 8.68 29.90
C THR A 115 -4.60 9.74 30.76
N ILE A 116 -5.15 10.96 30.74
CA ILE A 116 -5.05 11.93 31.84
C ILE A 116 -6.46 12.06 32.40
#